data_AF-A0A1F4C0I1-F1
#
_entry.id   AF-A0A1F4C0I1-F1
#
_cell.length_a   1.000
_cell.length_b   1.000
_cell.length_c   1.000
_cell.angle_alpha   90.00
_cell.angle_beta   90.00
_cell.angle_gamma   90.00
#
_symmetry.space_group_name_H-M   'P 1'
#
loop_
_entity.id
_entity.type
_entity.pdbx_description
1 polymer ?
#
loop_
_entity_poly.entity_id
_entity_poly.type
_entity_poly.pdbx_seq_one_letter_code
_entity_poly.pdbx_strand_id
1 'polypeptide(L)'
;MQLDLFAHARDVMLRNDVIAALRGRDGVAGAKALARLCADYPHDRLIEPLAALLHALVAPAERYSDHDETAGAVRTMDTVVVPAANQVFGANEARGWLAPVWRSLASSAAGLSYDDRKPYTHAAFMLLRSGDWAAAQARVAAIASWRRIPAALAWMAEARFGEGGLEAAWCLLAELAWIDAAAFGALARRLEAPPLRGLLDGFDAAFEAGDEAELAWFPAWALIAEPGLAAMLRQTQPCNHTGPERAARLVMEILTLERQGRHADLIAQRKKLRDLHTGLFSHYMSTR
;
A
#
# COMPACT_ATOMS: atom_id res chain seq x y z
N MET A 1 -5.24 -23.80 45.23
CA MET A 1 -4.46 -23.68 43.98
C MET A 1 -5.05 -24.43 42.79
N GLN A 2 -5.93 -25.44 42.97
CA GLN A 2 -6.58 -26.17 41.86
C GLN A 2 -7.79 -25.42 41.24
N LEU A 3 -8.51 -24.59 42.00
CA LEU A 3 -9.66 -23.80 41.53
C LEU A 3 -9.26 -22.71 40.52
N ASP A 4 -8.06 -22.16 40.64
CA ASP A 4 -7.54 -21.11 39.75
C ASP A 4 -7.30 -21.64 38.32
N LEU A 5 -6.80 -22.89 38.23
CA LEU A 5 -6.57 -23.58 36.95
C LEU A 5 -7.87 -23.84 36.17
N PHE A 6 -8.98 -24.15 36.85
CA PHE A 6 -10.27 -24.37 36.21
C PHE A 6 -10.95 -23.07 35.79
N ALA A 7 -10.80 -22.01 36.59
CA ALA A 7 -11.28 -20.67 36.21
C ALA A 7 -10.55 -20.13 34.98
N HIS A 8 -9.23 -20.38 34.89
CA HIS A 8 -8.38 -20.08 33.73
C HIS A 8 -8.60 -21.02 32.52
N ALA A 9 -9.25 -22.17 32.72
CA ALA A 9 -9.64 -23.04 31.61
C ALA A 9 -10.99 -22.61 31.02
N ARG A 10 -11.92 -22.14 31.86
CA ARG A 10 -13.26 -21.72 31.45
C ARG A 10 -13.27 -20.36 30.75
N ASP A 11 -12.49 -19.37 31.19
CA ASP A 11 -12.38 -18.08 30.50
C ASP A 11 -11.77 -18.25 29.10
N VAL A 12 -10.72 -19.08 28.97
CA VAL A 12 -10.09 -19.42 27.69
C VAL A 12 -11.06 -20.14 26.77
N MET A 13 -11.84 -21.10 27.28
CA MET A 13 -12.88 -21.78 26.50
C MET A 13 -13.94 -20.80 25.98
N LEU A 14 -14.47 -19.93 26.83
CA LEU A 14 -15.50 -18.96 26.43
C LEU A 14 -14.97 -17.94 25.41
N ARG A 15 -13.72 -17.46 25.56
CA ARG A 15 -13.07 -16.64 24.52
C ARG A 15 -12.97 -17.39 23.20
N ASN A 16 -12.53 -18.64 23.24
CA ASN A 16 -12.37 -19.47 22.05
C ASN A 16 -13.71 -19.74 21.35
N ASP A 17 -14.81 -19.87 22.09
CA ASP A 17 -16.15 -20.00 21.50
C ASP A 17 -16.52 -18.77 20.67
N VAL A 18 -16.26 -17.55 21.17
CA VAL A 18 -16.51 -16.31 20.41
C VAL A 18 -15.59 -16.22 19.20
N ILE A 19 -14.30 -16.53 19.36
CA ILE A 19 -13.30 -16.51 18.28
C ILE A 19 -13.67 -17.53 17.20
N ALA A 20 -14.12 -18.73 17.57
CA ALA A 20 -14.57 -19.75 16.63
C ALA A 20 -15.78 -19.29 15.82
N ALA A 21 -16.76 -18.65 16.46
CA ALA A 21 -17.91 -18.07 15.77
C ALA A 21 -17.50 -16.93 14.82
N LEU A 22 -16.58 -16.05 15.24
CA LEU A 22 -16.05 -14.98 14.39
C LEU A 22 -15.28 -15.53 13.17
N ARG A 23 -14.48 -16.59 13.34
CA ARG A 23 -13.82 -17.32 12.24
C ARG A 23 -14.82 -17.93 11.28
N GLY A 24 -15.89 -18.53 11.82
CA GLY A 24 -17.01 -19.06 11.06
C GLY A 24 -17.94 -18.00 10.48
N ARG A 25 -17.72 -16.71 10.78
CA ARG A 25 -18.59 -15.59 10.40
C ARG A 25 -20.04 -15.74 10.86
N ASP A 26 -20.27 -16.44 11.96
CA ASP A 26 -21.59 -16.62 12.55
C ASP A 26 -21.82 -15.55 13.63
N GLY A 27 -22.44 -14.44 13.22
CA GLY A 27 -22.76 -13.35 14.13
C GLY A 27 -23.75 -13.73 15.23
N VAL A 28 -24.66 -14.68 14.97
CA VAL A 28 -25.68 -15.11 15.94
C VAL A 28 -25.04 -15.98 17.02
N ALA A 29 -24.25 -16.97 16.62
CA ALA A 29 -23.48 -17.80 17.55
C ALA A 29 -22.48 -16.95 18.34
N GLY A 30 -21.80 -16.02 17.66
CA GLY A 30 -20.84 -15.11 18.27
C GLY A 30 -21.45 -14.20 19.33
N ALA A 31 -22.60 -13.58 19.05
CA ALA A 31 -23.31 -12.76 20.04
C ALA A 31 -23.74 -13.56 21.27
N LYS A 32 -24.23 -14.79 21.08
CA LYS A 32 -24.59 -15.69 22.19
C LYS A 32 -23.37 -16.08 23.03
N ALA A 33 -22.25 -16.41 22.39
CA ALA A 33 -21.01 -16.75 23.06
C ALA A 33 -20.43 -15.54 23.83
N LEU A 34 -20.48 -14.34 23.24
CA LEU A 34 -20.01 -13.12 23.88
C LEU A 34 -20.87 -12.78 25.10
N ALA A 35 -22.19 -12.90 25.01
CA ALA A 35 -23.08 -12.68 26.15
C ALA A 35 -22.75 -13.61 27.33
N ARG A 36 -22.40 -14.88 27.05
CA ARG A 36 -21.94 -15.84 28.08
C ARG A 36 -20.60 -15.42 28.68
N LEU A 37 -19.64 -14.97 27.87
CA LEU A 37 -18.36 -14.46 28.36
C LEU A 37 -18.55 -13.24 29.26
N CYS A 38 -19.39 -12.28 28.87
CA CYS A 38 -19.68 -11.08 29.67
C CYS A 38 -20.36 -11.41 31.00
N ALA A 39 -21.26 -12.41 31.02
CA ALA A 39 -21.94 -12.84 32.23
C ALA A 39 -20.98 -13.51 33.24
N ASP A 40 -20.08 -14.37 32.76
CA ASP A 40 -19.16 -15.12 33.62
C ASP A 40 -17.89 -14.30 33.97
N TYR A 41 -17.42 -13.42 33.08
CA TYR A 41 -16.17 -12.67 33.18
C TYR A 41 -16.32 -11.22 32.67
N PRO A 42 -17.07 -10.35 33.38
CA PRO A 42 -17.40 -8.99 32.90
C PRO A 42 -16.21 -8.04 32.73
N HIS A 43 -15.05 -8.38 33.30
CA HIS A 43 -13.81 -7.58 33.22
C HIS A 43 -12.79 -8.17 32.24
N ASP A 44 -13.20 -9.11 31.39
CA ASP A 44 -12.32 -9.68 30.38
C ASP A 44 -11.90 -8.62 29.35
N ARG A 45 -10.58 -8.44 29.21
CA ARG A 45 -9.97 -7.45 28.31
C ARG A 45 -10.33 -7.59 26.83
N LEU A 46 -10.84 -8.76 26.41
CA LEU A 46 -11.21 -9.02 25.02
C LEU A 46 -12.69 -8.75 24.73
N ILE A 47 -13.53 -8.41 25.72
CA ILE A 47 -14.96 -8.15 25.49
C ILE A 47 -15.16 -7.05 24.44
N GLU A 48 -14.53 -5.88 24.62
CA GLU A 48 -14.68 -4.76 23.69
C GLU A 48 -14.14 -5.09 22.28
N PRO A 49 -12.93 -5.66 22.11
CA PRO A 49 -12.47 -6.14 20.80
C PRO A 49 -13.44 -7.15 20.15
N LEU A 50 -13.92 -8.15 20.89
CA LEU A 50 -14.81 -9.17 20.35
C LEU A 50 -16.18 -8.58 19.95
N ALA A 51 -16.70 -7.65 20.74
CA ALA A 51 -17.94 -6.91 20.44
C ALA A 51 -17.81 -6.08 19.16
N ALA A 52 -16.70 -5.35 19.02
CA ALA A 52 -16.43 -4.54 17.82
C ALA A 52 -16.36 -5.40 16.55
N LEU A 53 -15.71 -6.56 16.62
CA LEU A 53 -15.60 -7.48 15.48
C LEU A 53 -16.96 -8.09 15.11
N LEU A 54 -17.79 -8.45 16.10
CA LEU A 54 -19.15 -8.93 15.85
C LEU A 54 -20.02 -7.84 15.23
N HIS A 55 -19.92 -6.60 15.72
CA HIS A 55 -20.65 -5.47 15.14
C HIS A 55 -20.27 -5.24 13.67
N ALA A 56 -18.96 -5.23 13.36
CA ALA A 56 -18.49 -5.09 11.98
C ALA A 56 -18.91 -6.26 11.09
N LEU A 57 -19.04 -7.47 11.64
CA LEU A 57 -19.46 -8.66 10.91
C LEU A 57 -20.95 -8.62 10.52
N VAL A 58 -21.81 -8.10 11.39
CA VAL A 58 -23.27 -8.06 11.17
C VAL A 58 -23.77 -6.74 10.60
N ALA A 59 -22.89 -5.76 10.41
CA ALA A 59 -23.24 -4.47 9.84
C ALA A 59 -23.88 -4.66 8.45
N PRO A 60 -25.04 -4.03 8.18
CA PRO A 60 -25.72 -4.20 6.92
C PRO A 60 -24.91 -3.59 5.77
N ALA A 61 -24.97 -4.24 4.60
CA ALA A 61 -24.34 -3.75 3.38
C ALA A 61 -25.24 -2.71 2.69
N GLU A 62 -25.32 -1.52 3.28
CA GLU A 62 -26.05 -0.38 2.72
C GLU A 62 -25.12 0.53 1.92
N ARG A 63 -25.65 1.25 0.93
CA ARG A 63 -24.85 2.21 0.15
C ARG A 63 -24.64 3.48 0.97
N TYR A 64 -23.40 3.98 0.95
CA TYR A 64 -23.11 5.28 1.52
C TYR A 64 -23.67 6.40 0.65
N SER A 65 -24.27 7.38 1.31
CA SER A 65 -24.91 8.52 0.67
C SER A 65 -23.88 9.55 0.21
N ASP A 66 -22.78 9.68 0.95
CA ASP A 66 -21.73 10.66 0.68
C ASP A 66 -20.33 10.23 1.18
N HIS A 67 -19.35 11.10 0.93
CA HIS A 67 -17.97 10.93 1.35
C HIS A 67 -17.75 11.06 2.86
N ASP A 68 -18.62 11.76 3.60
CA ASP A 68 -18.47 11.92 5.05
C ASP A 68 -18.87 10.66 5.80
N GLU A 69 -19.96 10.02 5.37
CA GLU A 69 -20.38 8.72 5.88
C GLU A 69 -19.30 7.67 5.63
N THR A 70 -18.77 7.64 4.40
CA THR A 70 -17.69 6.74 4.02
C THR A 70 -16.41 7.01 4.82
N ALA A 71 -16.04 8.28 5.03
CA ALA A 71 -14.89 8.65 5.85
C ALA A 71 -15.09 8.23 7.32
N GLY A 72 -16.31 8.33 7.85
CA GLY A 72 -16.66 7.82 9.17
C GLY A 72 -16.43 6.33 9.30
N ALA A 73 -16.91 5.55 8.33
CA ALA A 73 -16.74 4.11 8.33
C ALA A 73 -15.27 3.67 8.17
N VAL A 74 -14.50 4.33 7.30
CA VAL A 74 -13.04 4.10 7.18
C VAL A 74 -12.33 4.41 8.50
N ARG A 75 -12.66 5.53 9.16
CA ARG A 75 -12.08 5.84 10.48
C ARG A 75 -12.40 4.77 11.51
N THR A 76 -13.64 4.27 11.57
CA THR A 76 -14.00 3.17 12.46
C THR A 76 -13.22 1.89 12.16
N MET A 77 -13.00 1.59 10.88
CA MET A 77 -12.14 0.46 10.51
C MET A 77 -10.72 0.63 11.05
N ASP A 78 -10.10 1.79 10.83
CA ASP A 78 -8.71 2.03 11.19
C ASP A 78 -8.47 2.15 12.71
N THR A 79 -9.41 2.74 13.45
CA THR A 79 -9.23 3.02 14.90
C THR A 79 -9.82 1.96 15.82
N VAL A 80 -10.78 1.17 15.34
CA VAL A 80 -11.49 0.18 16.17
C VAL A 80 -11.35 -1.23 15.61
N VAL A 81 -11.82 -1.48 14.38
CA VAL A 81 -11.98 -2.84 13.86
C VAL A 81 -10.63 -3.51 13.55
N VAL A 82 -9.71 -2.80 12.91
CA VAL A 82 -8.39 -3.33 12.56
C VAL A 82 -7.56 -3.62 13.82
N PRO A 83 -7.43 -2.69 14.80
CA PRO A 83 -6.77 -2.99 16.07
C PRO A 83 -7.39 -4.16 16.83
N ALA A 84 -8.74 -4.23 16.90
CA ALA A 84 -9.43 -5.34 17.54
C ALA A 84 -9.14 -6.69 16.86
N ALA A 85 -9.14 -6.74 15.53
CA ALA A 85 -8.82 -7.95 14.78
C ALA A 85 -7.38 -8.39 15.03
N ASN A 86 -6.42 -7.46 15.04
CA ASN A 86 -5.03 -7.75 15.34
C ASN A 86 -4.84 -8.26 16.78
N GLN A 87 -5.59 -7.71 17.74
CA GLN A 87 -5.55 -8.15 19.13
C GLN A 87 -6.12 -9.56 19.33
N VAL A 88 -7.19 -9.91 18.60
CA VAL A 88 -7.90 -11.19 18.74
C VAL A 88 -7.25 -12.31 17.92
N PHE A 89 -6.85 -12.06 16.68
CA PHE A 89 -6.34 -13.07 15.74
C PHE A 89 -4.83 -13.00 15.52
N GLY A 90 -4.18 -11.89 15.88
CA GLY A 90 -2.82 -11.58 15.41
C GLY A 90 -2.81 -11.06 13.97
N ALA A 91 -1.74 -10.34 13.60
CA ALA A 91 -1.69 -9.56 12.34
C ALA A 91 -1.93 -10.40 11.07
N ASN A 92 -1.41 -11.63 11.03
CA ASN A 92 -1.50 -12.48 9.84
C ASN A 92 -2.93 -12.99 9.60
N GLU A 93 -3.57 -13.54 10.63
CA GLU A 93 -4.95 -14.06 10.52
C GLU A 93 -5.96 -12.90 10.42
N ALA A 94 -5.73 -11.79 11.12
CA ALA A 94 -6.56 -10.59 11.05
C ALA A 94 -6.71 -10.08 9.61
N ARG A 95 -5.64 -10.09 8.80
CA ARG A 95 -5.68 -9.67 7.38
C ARG A 95 -6.73 -10.47 6.58
N GLY A 96 -6.75 -11.80 6.75
CA GLY A 96 -7.73 -12.68 6.09
C GLY A 96 -9.15 -12.46 6.60
N TRP A 97 -9.32 -12.25 7.90
CA TRP A 97 -10.63 -11.96 8.49
C TRP A 97 -11.17 -10.58 8.09
N LEU A 98 -10.32 -9.56 7.97
CA LEU A 98 -10.72 -8.20 7.59
C LEU A 98 -11.08 -8.06 6.11
N ALA A 99 -10.52 -8.91 5.24
CA ALA A 99 -10.68 -8.76 3.79
C ALA A 99 -12.15 -8.68 3.31
N PRO A 100 -13.07 -9.56 3.73
CA PRO A 100 -14.48 -9.44 3.36
C PRO A 100 -15.20 -8.23 3.96
N VAL A 101 -14.76 -7.75 5.13
CA VAL A 101 -15.31 -6.54 5.77
C VAL A 101 -14.95 -5.31 4.94
N TRP A 102 -13.68 -5.19 4.53
CA TRP A 102 -13.22 -4.16 3.60
C TRP A 102 -13.92 -4.22 2.24
N ARG A 103 -14.18 -5.43 1.72
CA ARG A 103 -14.93 -5.59 0.46
C ARG A 103 -16.39 -5.15 0.58
N SER A 104 -17.03 -5.42 1.72
CA SER A 104 -18.38 -4.90 2.00
C SER A 104 -18.38 -3.37 2.00
N LEU A 105 -17.41 -2.76 2.70
CA LEU A 105 -17.23 -1.31 2.74
C LEU A 105 -17.01 -0.71 1.34
N ALA A 106 -16.17 -1.35 0.52
CA ALA A 106 -15.95 -0.94 -0.86
C ALA A 106 -17.24 -0.99 -1.69
N SER A 107 -18.10 -1.98 -1.44
CA SER A 107 -19.38 -2.14 -2.12
C SER A 107 -20.37 -1.05 -1.73
N SER A 108 -20.39 -0.67 -0.44
CA SER A 108 -21.15 0.47 0.07
C SER A 108 -20.71 1.80 -0.55
N ALA A 109 -19.41 2.00 -0.76
CA ALA A 109 -18.84 3.21 -1.37
C ALA A 109 -18.84 3.21 -2.92
N ALA A 110 -19.25 2.12 -3.58
CA ALA A 110 -19.03 1.93 -5.02
C ALA A 110 -19.75 2.94 -5.94
N GLY A 111 -20.75 3.66 -5.43
CA GLY A 111 -21.49 4.69 -6.16
C GLY A 111 -20.85 6.08 -6.10
N LEU A 112 -19.86 6.30 -5.23
CA LEU A 112 -19.21 7.60 -5.06
C LEU A 112 -18.11 7.80 -6.11
N SER A 113 -18.10 8.98 -6.72
CA SER A 113 -17.01 9.39 -7.62
C SER A 113 -15.74 9.71 -6.84
N TYR A 114 -14.60 9.81 -7.49
CA TYR A 114 -13.37 10.24 -6.83
C TYR A 114 -13.48 11.72 -6.37
N ASP A 115 -13.11 11.98 -5.11
CA ASP A 115 -12.95 13.33 -4.54
C ASP A 115 -11.51 13.52 -4.04
N ASP A 116 -10.81 14.47 -4.62
CA ASP A 116 -9.41 14.78 -4.31
C ASP A 116 -9.21 15.31 -2.88
N ARG A 117 -10.25 15.89 -2.28
CA ARG A 117 -10.20 16.34 -0.88
C ARG A 117 -10.34 15.19 0.12
N LYS A 118 -10.89 14.06 -0.32
CA LYS A 118 -11.19 12.88 0.50
C LYS A 118 -10.81 11.59 -0.24
N PRO A 119 -9.56 11.42 -0.70
CA PRO A 119 -9.19 10.34 -1.61
C PRO A 119 -9.48 8.96 -0.99
N TYR A 120 -9.23 8.78 0.30
CA TYR A 120 -9.42 7.50 1.00
C TYR A 120 -10.87 7.04 1.16
N THR A 121 -11.84 7.83 0.71
CA THR A 121 -13.26 7.44 0.66
C THR A 121 -13.62 6.72 -0.64
N HIS A 122 -12.74 6.74 -1.65
CA HIS A 122 -12.98 6.03 -2.89
C HIS A 122 -12.86 4.51 -2.72
N ALA A 123 -13.75 3.74 -3.35
CA ALA A 123 -13.81 2.28 -3.19
C ALA A 123 -12.48 1.55 -3.52
N ALA A 124 -11.65 2.10 -4.41
CA ALA A 124 -10.33 1.52 -4.73
C ALA A 124 -9.44 1.36 -3.49
N PHE A 125 -9.44 2.33 -2.57
CA PHE A 125 -8.66 2.26 -1.33
C PHE A 125 -9.05 1.05 -0.47
N MET A 126 -10.36 0.81 -0.34
CA MET A 126 -10.91 -0.29 0.46
C MET A 126 -10.65 -1.65 -0.20
N LEU A 127 -10.73 -1.72 -1.54
CA LEU A 127 -10.41 -2.93 -2.29
C LEU A 127 -8.95 -3.33 -2.12
N LEU A 128 -8.01 -2.36 -2.10
CA LEU A 128 -6.61 -2.61 -1.76
C LEU A 128 -6.47 -3.22 -0.36
N ARG A 129 -7.18 -2.68 0.64
CA ARG A 129 -7.18 -3.23 2.01
C ARG A 129 -7.77 -4.63 2.09
N SER A 130 -8.69 -4.98 1.18
CA SER A 130 -9.24 -6.33 1.08
C SER A 130 -8.33 -7.33 0.35
N GLY A 131 -7.25 -6.89 -0.28
CA GLY A 131 -6.40 -7.71 -1.15
C GLY A 131 -7.05 -8.06 -2.49
N ASP A 132 -8.13 -7.37 -2.87
CA ASP A 132 -8.83 -7.58 -4.14
C ASP A 132 -8.21 -6.71 -5.23
N TRP A 133 -7.01 -7.12 -5.66
CA TRP A 133 -6.14 -6.33 -6.54
C TRP A 133 -6.81 -6.02 -7.87
N ALA A 134 -7.43 -7.01 -8.51
CA ALA A 134 -8.08 -6.85 -9.80
C ALA A 134 -9.26 -5.85 -9.72
N ALA A 135 -10.10 -5.95 -8.68
CA ALA A 135 -11.19 -5.01 -8.48
C ALA A 135 -10.69 -3.60 -8.18
N ALA A 136 -9.62 -3.45 -7.39
CA ALA A 136 -8.99 -2.16 -7.12
C ALA A 136 -8.51 -1.50 -8.42
N GLN A 137 -7.80 -2.23 -9.28
CA GLN A 137 -7.33 -1.73 -10.58
C GLN A 137 -8.50 -1.26 -11.46
N ALA A 138 -9.58 -2.05 -11.54
CA ALA A 138 -10.76 -1.69 -12.32
C ALA A 138 -11.38 -0.37 -11.81
N ARG A 139 -11.42 -0.16 -10.49
CA ARG A 139 -11.93 1.08 -9.89
C ARG A 139 -11.02 2.27 -10.12
N VAL A 140 -9.70 2.09 -10.05
CA VAL A 140 -8.76 3.17 -10.35
C VAL A 140 -8.83 3.56 -11.83
N ALA A 141 -8.90 2.57 -12.73
CA ALA A 141 -8.97 2.82 -14.18
C ALA A 141 -10.21 3.62 -14.61
N ALA A 142 -11.29 3.59 -13.81
CA ALA A 142 -12.50 4.37 -14.04
C ALA A 142 -12.36 5.85 -13.63
N ILE A 143 -11.33 6.22 -12.85
CA ILE A 143 -11.09 7.62 -12.47
C ILE A 143 -10.50 8.35 -13.67
N ALA A 144 -11.11 9.47 -14.06
CA ALA A 144 -10.63 10.30 -15.16
C ALA A 144 -9.21 10.81 -14.87
N SER A 145 -8.29 10.61 -15.81
CA SER A 145 -6.88 11.01 -15.67
C SER A 145 -6.17 10.45 -14.43
N TRP A 146 -6.57 9.27 -13.94
CA TRP A 146 -6.04 8.65 -12.71
C TRP A 146 -4.51 8.65 -12.60
N ARG A 147 -3.80 8.47 -13.72
CA ARG A 147 -2.33 8.42 -13.76
C ARG A 147 -1.66 9.77 -13.43
N ARG A 148 -2.40 10.88 -13.47
CA ARG A 148 -1.95 12.23 -13.08
C ARG A 148 -2.27 12.59 -11.64
N ILE A 149 -3.03 11.74 -10.94
CA ILE A 149 -3.49 11.98 -9.58
C ILE A 149 -2.63 11.11 -8.64
N PRO A 150 -1.84 11.69 -7.71
CA PRO A 150 -0.89 10.93 -6.88
C PRO A 150 -1.53 9.75 -6.14
N ALA A 151 -2.67 9.97 -5.48
CA ALA A 151 -3.36 8.92 -4.73
C ALA A 151 -3.82 7.77 -5.64
N ALA A 152 -4.41 8.08 -6.79
CA ALA A 152 -4.89 7.08 -7.73
C ALA A 152 -3.74 6.32 -8.40
N LEU A 153 -2.66 7.00 -8.75
CA LEU A 153 -1.44 6.37 -9.27
C LEU A 153 -0.80 5.42 -8.25
N ALA A 154 -0.71 5.85 -6.98
CA ALA A 154 -0.22 5.00 -5.88
C ALA A 154 -1.09 3.76 -5.70
N TRP A 155 -2.41 3.88 -5.78
CA TRP A 155 -3.31 2.73 -5.69
C TRP A 155 -3.15 1.76 -6.86
N MET A 156 -2.99 2.25 -8.09
CA MET A 156 -2.72 1.37 -9.23
C MET A 156 -1.39 0.65 -9.05
N ALA A 157 -0.33 1.35 -8.62
CA ALA A 157 0.98 0.76 -8.36
C ALA A 157 0.91 -0.34 -7.29
N GLU A 158 0.22 -0.08 -6.18
CA GLU A 158 -0.01 -1.06 -5.10
C GLU A 158 -0.79 -2.28 -5.61
N ALA A 159 -1.85 -2.08 -6.39
CA ALA A 159 -2.65 -3.17 -6.92
C ALA A 159 -1.90 -4.02 -7.97
N ARG A 160 -1.09 -3.39 -8.83
CA ARG A 160 -0.23 -4.10 -9.79
C ARG A 160 0.86 -4.89 -9.09
N PHE A 161 1.43 -4.34 -8.02
CA PHE A 161 2.37 -5.06 -7.16
C PHE A 161 1.72 -6.30 -6.53
N GLY A 162 0.51 -6.16 -5.99
CA GLY A 162 -0.20 -7.28 -5.36
C GLY A 162 -0.55 -8.43 -6.32
N GLU A 163 -0.74 -8.15 -7.61
CA GLU A 163 -1.07 -9.15 -8.63
C GLU A 163 0.17 -9.73 -9.34
N GLY A 164 1.15 -8.91 -9.67
CA GLY A 164 2.29 -9.27 -10.53
C GLY A 164 3.67 -8.98 -9.95
N GLY A 165 3.76 -8.64 -8.67
CA GLY A 165 5.00 -8.31 -7.99
C GLY A 165 5.63 -7.00 -8.47
N LEU A 166 6.90 -6.79 -8.11
CA LEU A 166 7.60 -5.53 -8.35
C LEU A 166 7.76 -5.20 -9.86
N GLU A 167 7.94 -6.21 -10.70
CA GLU A 167 8.06 -6.03 -12.15
C GLU A 167 6.83 -5.33 -12.76
N ALA A 168 5.63 -5.70 -12.30
CA ALA A 168 4.39 -5.11 -12.77
C ALA A 168 4.17 -3.66 -12.27
N ALA A 169 4.84 -3.26 -11.19
CA ALA A 169 4.64 -1.97 -10.53
C ALA A 169 5.70 -0.92 -10.87
N TRP A 170 6.88 -1.33 -11.36
CA TRP A 170 8.05 -0.47 -11.52
C TRP A 170 7.79 0.83 -12.30
N CYS A 171 7.05 0.76 -13.42
CA CYS A 171 6.76 1.96 -14.21
C CYS A 171 5.89 2.96 -13.42
N LEU A 172 4.89 2.49 -12.70
CA LEU A 172 3.98 3.33 -11.92
C LEU A 172 4.68 3.91 -10.68
N LEU A 173 5.59 3.14 -10.06
CA LEU A 173 6.42 3.62 -8.96
C LEU A 173 7.36 4.75 -9.41
N ALA A 174 7.99 4.61 -10.58
CA ALA A 174 8.85 5.66 -11.14
C ALA A 174 8.05 6.94 -11.45
N GLU A 175 6.87 6.81 -12.04
CA GLU A 175 5.99 7.95 -12.32
C GLU A 175 5.49 8.62 -11.04
N LEU A 176 5.15 7.81 -10.02
CA LEU A 176 4.74 8.34 -8.74
C LEU A 176 5.85 9.15 -8.10
N ALA A 177 7.10 8.69 -8.16
CA ALA A 177 8.25 9.44 -7.66
C ALA A 177 8.41 10.82 -8.34
N TRP A 178 8.07 10.92 -9.64
CA TRP A 178 8.16 12.19 -10.38
C TRP A 178 6.99 13.14 -10.14
N ILE A 179 5.81 12.61 -9.81
CA ILE A 179 4.61 13.42 -9.55
C ILE A 179 4.56 13.83 -8.07
N ASP A 180 4.84 12.89 -7.17
CA ASP A 180 4.77 13.05 -5.71
C ASP A 180 5.76 12.08 -5.04
N ALA A 181 6.97 12.60 -4.78
CA ALA A 181 8.07 11.84 -4.20
C ALA A 181 7.74 11.31 -2.78
N ALA A 182 6.96 12.05 -2.00
CA ALA A 182 6.53 11.65 -0.66
C ALA A 182 5.51 10.49 -0.74
N ALA A 183 4.54 10.56 -1.66
CA ALA A 183 3.62 9.45 -1.90
C ALA A 183 4.36 8.19 -2.38
N PHE A 184 5.37 8.34 -3.24
CA PHE A 184 6.25 7.24 -3.63
C PHE A 184 6.99 6.66 -2.42
N GLY A 185 7.65 7.48 -1.61
CA GLY A 185 8.39 7.03 -0.42
C GLY A 185 7.49 6.28 0.56
N ALA A 186 6.30 6.82 0.84
CA ALA A 186 5.31 6.19 1.72
C ALA A 186 4.82 4.84 1.18
N LEU A 187 4.56 4.74 -0.13
CA LEU A 187 4.15 3.48 -0.76
C LEU A 187 5.29 2.46 -0.76
N ALA A 188 6.47 2.85 -1.26
CA ALA A 188 7.62 1.95 -1.43
C ALA A 188 8.07 1.32 -0.11
N ARG A 189 8.00 2.08 1.00
CA ARG A 189 8.28 1.57 2.36
C ARG A 189 7.23 0.59 2.90
N ARG A 190 5.99 0.66 2.39
CA ARG A 190 4.87 -0.20 2.81
C ARG A 190 4.79 -1.50 2.00
N LEU A 191 5.33 -1.51 0.78
CA LEU A 191 5.38 -2.71 -0.05
C LEU A 191 6.36 -3.74 0.54
N GLU A 192 5.91 -4.99 0.64
CA GLU A 192 6.74 -6.12 1.07
C GLU A 192 7.67 -6.56 -0.09
N ALA A 193 8.58 -5.68 -0.51
CA ALA A 193 9.45 -5.85 -1.69
C ALA A 193 10.94 -5.71 -1.33
N PRO A 194 11.63 -6.80 -0.91
CA PRO A 194 13.04 -6.73 -0.51
C PRO A 194 14.00 -6.13 -1.55
N PRO A 195 13.87 -6.40 -2.86
CA PRO A 195 14.71 -5.76 -3.88
C PRO A 195 14.54 -4.25 -3.95
N LEU A 196 13.30 -3.76 -3.83
CA LEU A 196 13.02 -2.31 -3.79
C LEU A 196 13.60 -1.69 -2.52
N ARG A 197 13.51 -2.39 -1.39
CA ARG A 197 14.07 -1.93 -0.12
C ARG A 197 15.59 -1.78 -0.19
N GLY A 198 16.30 -2.76 -0.74
CA GLY A 198 17.74 -2.69 -0.92
C GLY A 198 18.18 -1.52 -1.81
N LEU A 199 17.43 -1.21 -2.86
CA LEU A 199 17.68 -0.03 -3.69
C LEU A 199 17.44 1.28 -2.94
N LEU A 200 16.38 1.38 -2.15
CA LEU A 200 16.12 2.57 -1.33
C LEU A 200 17.22 2.80 -0.31
N ASP A 201 17.65 1.75 0.40
CA ASP A 201 18.73 1.86 1.39
C ASP A 201 20.06 2.30 0.71
N GLY A 202 20.33 1.82 -0.51
CA GLY A 202 21.48 2.26 -1.31
C GLY A 202 21.37 3.71 -1.82
N PHE A 203 20.17 4.15 -2.17
CA PHE A 203 19.90 5.54 -2.56
C PHE A 203 20.12 6.48 -1.38
N ASP A 204 19.57 6.16 -0.21
CA ASP A 204 19.68 6.95 1.01
C ASP A 204 21.15 7.12 1.44
N ALA A 205 21.98 6.09 1.25
CA ALA A 205 23.41 6.14 1.49
C ALA A 205 24.17 7.04 0.48
N ALA A 206 23.66 7.18 -0.74
CA ALA A 206 24.30 7.96 -1.81
C ALA A 206 23.89 9.45 -1.82
N PHE A 207 22.69 9.78 -1.33
CA PHE A 207 22.10 11.12 -1.40
C PHE A 207 22.04 11.87 -0.05
N GLU A 208 22.59 11.30 1.03
CA GLU A 208 22.50 11.80 2.41
C GLU A 208 21.03 12.04 2.83
N ALA A 209 20.39 11.00 3.36
CA ALA A 209 18.99 10.97 3.79
C ALA A 209 18.54 12.23 4.56
N GLY A 210 17.87 13.16 3.89
CA GLY A 210 17.45 14.43 4.50
C GLY A 210 16.17 15.04 3.93
N ASP A 211 15.92 14.90 2.63
CA ASP A 211 14.74 15.48 1.97
C ASP A 211 13.96 14.42 1.16
N GLU A 212 12.68 14.26 1.46
CA GLU A 212 11.79 13.31 0.78
C GLU A 212 11.57 13.72 -0.69
N ALA A 213 11.81 14.98 -1.06
CA ALA A 213 11.82 15.44 -2.45
C ALA A 213 12.95 14.82 -3.28
N GLU A 214 14.06 14.40 -2.65
CA GLU A 214 15.18 13.74 -3.35
C GLU A 214 14.77 12.39 -3.94
N LEU A 215 13.74 11.73 -3.37
CA LEU A 215 13.22 10.48 -3.91
C LEU A 215 12.69 10.63 -5.36
N ALA A 216 12.44 11.84 -5.85
CA ALA A 216 12.14 12.04 -7.26
C ALA A 216 13.29 11.59 -8.18
N TRP A 217 14.55 11.65 -7.71
CA TRP A 217 15.74 11.20 -8.43
C TRP A 217 15.99 9.69 -8.32
N PHE A 218 15.29 9.00 -7.42
CA PHE A 218 15.43 7.57 -7.19
C PHE A 218 15.33 6.73 -8.48
N PRO A 219 14.37 6.96 -9.41
CA PRO A 219 14.30 6.16 -10.63
C PRO A 219 15.55 6.27 -11.52
N ALA A 220 16.18 7.45 -11.57
CA ALA A 220 17.41 7.65 -12.35
C ALA A 220 18.61 6.97 -11.68
N TRP A 221 18.71 7.07 -10.34
CA TRP A 221 19.73 6.39 -9.57
C TRP A 221 19.59 4.86 -9.67
N ALA A 222 18.37 4.34 -9.51
CA ALA A 222 18.09 2.91 -9.58
C ALA A 222 18.44 2.32 -10.96
N LEU A 223 18.28 3.08 -12.06
CA LEU A 223 18.73 2.67 -13.39
C LEU A 223 20.26 2.55 -13.53
N ILE A 224 21.01 3.37 -12.81
CA ILE A 224 22.48 3.31 -12.80
C ILE A 224 22.93 2.07 -12.02
N ALA A 225 22.36 1.88 -10.82
CA ALA A 225 22.64 0.75 -9.94
C ALA A 225 22.22 -0.58 -10.58
N GLU A 226 21.04 -0.62 -11.20
CA GLU A 226 20.45 -1.82 -11.81
C GLU A 226 20.00 -1.55 -13.26
N PRO A 227 20.92 -1.63 -14.24
CA PRO A 227 20.61 -1.37 -15.65
C PRO A 227 19.50 -2.26 -16.25
N GLY A 228 19.25 -3.43 -15.65
CA GLY A 228 18.15 -4.32 -16.02
C GLY A 228 16.77 -3.69 -15.92
N LEU A 229 16.60 -2.66 -15.06
CA LEU A 229 15.35 -1.93 -14.89
C LEU A 229 14.94 -1.13 -16.13
N ALA A 230 15.87 -0.86 -17.06
CA ALA A 230 15.63 -0.01 -18.23
C ALA A 230 14.53 -0.56 -19.16
N ALA A 231 14.26 -1.86 -19.20
CA ALA A 231 13.15 -2.40 -19.99
C ALA A 231 11.78 -2.06 -19.38
N MET A 232 11.67 -2.09 -18.05
CA MET A 232 10.42 -1.79 -17.34
C MET A 232 10.16 -0.29 -17.31
N LEU A 233 11.18 0.53 -16.99
CA LEU A 233 11.03 1.99 -16.91
C LEU A 233 10.79 2.66 -18.27
N ARG A 234 11.11 1.99 -19.39
CA ARG A 234 10.72 2.44 -20.74
C ARG A 234 9.21 2.48 -20.96
N GLN A 235 8.43 1.78 -20.15
CA GLN A 235 6.96 1.77 -20.22
C GLN A 235 6.32 2.97 -19.51
N THR A 236 7.14 3.83 -18.90
CA THR A 236 6.66 5.03 -18.22
C THR A 236 6.06 6.05 -19.19
N GLN A 237 4.97 6.68 -18.78
CA GLN A 237 4.38 7.81 -19.47
C GLN A 237 5.06 9.12 -19.07
N PRO A 238 5.04 10.14 -19.96
CA PRO A 238 5.43 11.49 -19.59
C PRO A 238 4.56 12.05 -18.47
N CYS A 239 5.19 12.63 -17.46
CA CYS A 239 4.51 13.29 -16.35
C CYS A 239 4.57 14.80 -16.53
N ASN A 240 5.50 15.46 -15.83
CA ASN A 240 5.62 16.93 -15.77
C ASN A 240 6.95 17.43 -16.39
N HIS A 241 7.75 16.54 -16.97
CA HIS A 241 9.06 16.84 -17.56
C HIS A 241 10.02 17.54 -16.57
N THR A 242 9.94 17.14 -15.30
CA THR A 242 10.79 17.65 -14.23
C THR A 242 12.25 17.25 -14.46
N GLY A 243 13.18 17.92 -13.74
CA GLY A 243 14.60 17.54 -13.76
C GLY A 243 14.82 16.03 -13.53
N PRO A 244 14.24 15.43 -12.47
CA PRO A 244 14.37 14.00 -12.19
C PRO A 244 13.83 13.08 -13.29
N GLU A 245 12.66 13.38 -13.87
CA GLU A 245 12.12 12.61 -14.99
C GLU A 245 13.08 12.64 -16.20
N ARG A 246 13.58 13.83 -16.55
CA ARG A 246 14.52 13.99 -17.65
C ARG A 246 15.83 13.23 -17.40
N ALA A 247 16.29 13.18 -16.16
CA ALA A 247 17.48 12.42 -15.79
C ALA A 247 17.29 10.93 -16.00
N ALA A 248 16.18 10.36 -15.53
CA ALA A 248 15.89 8.93 -15.72
C ALA A 248 15.81 8.56 -17.21
N ARG A 249 15.16 9.41 -18.03
CA ARG A 249 15.10 9.23 -19.49
C ARG A 249 16.49 9.30 -20.12
N LEU A 250 17.30 10.28 -19.73
CA LEU A 250 18.68 10.43 -20.20
C LEU A 250 19.57 9.24 -19.81
N VAL A 251 19.42 8.71 -18.60
CA VAL A 251 20.14 7.50 -18.18
C VAL A 251 19.75 6.31 -19.06
N MET A 252 18.47 6.10 -19.37
CA MET A 252 18.05 5.03 -20.30
C MET A 252 18.66 5.18 -21.70
N GLU A 253 18.78 6.42 -22.21
CA GLU A 253 19.46 6.71 -23.47
C GLU A 253 20.95 6.37 -23.40
N ILE A 254 21.64 6.80 -22.33
CA ILE A 254 23.06 6.50 -22.08
C ILE A 254 23.28 4.98 -22.06
N LEU A 255 22.51 4.23 -21.27
CA LEU A 255 22.61 2.76 -21.18
C LEU A 255 22.35 2.06 -22.52
N THR A 256 21.53 2.66 -23.38
CA THR A 256 21.28 2.14 -24.73
C THR A 256 22.46 2.40 -25.66
N LEU A 257 23.04 3.60 -25.62
CA LEU A 257 24.22 3.97 -26.40
C LEU A 257 25.46 3.16 -25.99
N GLU A 258 25.63 2.87 -24.70
CA GLU A 258 26.69 1.99 -24.19
C GLU A 258 26.60 0.59 -24.80
N ARG A 259 25.41 0.00 -24.79
CA ARG A 259 25.16 -1.32 -25.38
C ARG A 259 25.43 -1.37 -26.89
N GLN A 260 25.31 -0.23 -27.57
CA GLN A 260 25.55 -0.08 -29.01
C GLN A 260 27.01 0.30 -29.35
N GLY A 261 27.88 0.53 -28.37
CA GLY A 261 29.27 0.95 -28.60
C GLY A 261 29.42 2.37 -29.18
N ARG A 262 28.40 3.23 -29.05
CA ARG A 262 28.37 4.58 -29.66
C ARG A 262 29.09 5.61 -28.79
N HIS A 263 30.40 5.45 -28.62
CA HIS A 263 31.20 6.25 -27.68
C HIS A 263 31.23 7.76 -27.95
N ALA A 264 31.17 8.19 -29.21
CA ALA A 264 31.14 9.62 -29.55
C ALA A 264 29.87 10.32 -29.03
N ASP A 265 28.71 9.66 -29.15
CA ASP A 265 27.44 10.20 -28.71
C ASP A 265 27.29 10.17 -27.18
N LEU A 266 27.96 9.23 -26.50
CA LEU A 266 27.96 9.12 -25.04
C LEU A 266 28.54 10.36 -24.36
N ILE A 267 29.59 10.99 -24.92
CA ILE A 267 30.23 12.15 -24.32
C ILE A 267 29.22 13.30 -24.17
N ALA A 268 28.40 13.55 -25.20
CA ALA A 268 27.39 14.60 -25.17
C ALA A 268 26.30 14.31 -24.12
N GLN A 269 25.85 13.06 -24.01
CA GLN A 269 24.81 12.69 -23.04
C GLN A 269 25.32 12.67 -21.59
N ARG A 270 26.56 12.22 -21.37
CA ARG A 270 27.25 12.31 -20.06
C ARG A 270 27.37 13.75 -19.58
N LYS A 271 27.70 14.68 -20.49
CA LYS A 271 27.71 16.11 -20.18
C LYS A 271 26.34 16.61 -19.72
N LYS A 272 25.26 16.26 -20.45
CA LYS A 272 23.89 16.64 -20.05
C LYS A 272 23.50 16.08 -18.69
N LEU A 273 23.91 14.85 -18.36
CA LEU A 273 23.62 14.23 -17.05
C LEU A 273 24.32 14.98 -15.93
N ARG A 274 25.60 15.34 -16.12
CA ARG A 274 26.37 16.16 -15.18
C ARG A 274 25.74 17.53 -14.98
N ASP A 275 25.35 18.19 -16.06
CA ASP A 275 24.75 19.53 -16.01
C ASP A 275 23.35 19.50 -15.35
N LEU A 276 22.66 18.35 -15.38
CA LEU A 276 21.36 18.15 -14.75
C LEU A 276 21.46 17.79 -13.26
N HIS A 277 22.40 16.91 -12.89
CA HIS A 277 22.61 16.52 -11.49
C HIS A 277 24.02 15.93 -11.26
N THR A 278 24.88 16.67 -10.57
CA THR A 278 26.27 16.27 -10.33
C THR A 278 26.39 14.98 -9.52
N GLY A 279 25.56 14.78 -8.48
CA GLY A 279 25.56 13.55 -7.66
C GLY A 279 25.29 12.27 -8.46
N LEU A 280 24.17 12.22 -9.20
CA LEU A 280 23.87 11.15 -10.17
C LEU A 280 24.99 10.91 -11.17
N PHE A 281 25.60 11.96 -11.73
CA PHE A 281 26.71 11.80 -12.66
C PHE A 281 27.92 11.13 -12.00
N SER A 282 28.30 11.56 -10.80
CA SER A 282 29.39 10.95 -10.03
C SER A 282 29.11 9.48 -9.74
N HIS A 283 27.88 9.12 -9.37
CA HIS A 283 27.47 7.74 -9.16
C HIS A 283 27.50 6.90 -10.46
N TYR A 284 27.06 7.47 -11.58
CA TYR A 284 27.19 6.83 -12.88
C TYR A 284 28.67 6.59 -13.26
N MET A 285 29.55 7.55 -13.00
CA MET A 285 30.98 7.40 -13.29
C MET A 285 31.69 6.40 -12.37
N SER A 286 31.22 6.16 -11.15
CA SER A 286 31.83 5.18 -10.25
C SER A 286 31.44 3.72 -10.53
N THR A 287 30.42 3.50 -11.36
CA THR A 287 29.87 2.17 -11.68
C THR A 287 30.21 1.72 -13.11
N ARG A 288 31.07 2.45 -13.84
CA ARG A 288 31.40 2.21 -15.26
C ARG A 288 32.90 2.24 -15.53
#